data_AF-A0A1C3K220-F1
#
_entry.id   AF-A0A1C3K220-F1
#
_cell.length_a   1.000
_cell.length_b   1.000
_cell.length_c   1.000
_cell.angle_alpha   90.00
_cell.angle_beta   90.00
_cell.angle_gamma   90.00
#
_symmetry.space_group_name_H-M   'P 1'
#
loop_
_entity.id
_entity.type
_entity.pdbx_description
1 polymer ?
#
loop_
_entity_poly.entity_id
_entity_poly.type
_entity_poly.pdbx_seq_one_letter_code
_entity_poly.pdbx_strand_id
1 'polypeptide(L)'
;MMGAPRAPGTVMADSSDILARLADTLATRLPANGGDPQGSYVAKLLAKGPDAFLKKIGEEATELVMAAKDAAPDRVVAETADLWFHCMVALTHFGLRPEDVLAELARREGLSGLEEKARRAT
;
A
#
# COMPACT_ATOMS: atom_id res chain seq x y z
N MET A 1 -45.79 9.33 -10.75
CA MET A 1 -44.77 9.60 -11.77
C MET A 1 -43.68 8.54 -11.64
N MET A 2 -43.61 7.59 -12.58
CA MET A 2 -42.58 6.54 -12.62
C MET A 2 -41.33 7.12 -13.30
N GLY A 3 -40.20 7.12 -12.59
CA GLY A 3 -38.91 7.50 -13.15
C GLY A 3 -38.38 6.41 -14.08
N ALA A 4 -37.96 6.79 -15.28
CA ALA A 4 -37.41 5.90 -16.30
C ALA A 4 -36.13 5.18 -15.82
N PRO A 5 -35.83 3.97 -16.35
CA PRO A 5 -34.61 3.25 -16.02
C PRO A 5 -33.37 3.98 -16.56
N ARG A 6 -32.39 4.19 -15.68
CA ARG A 6 -31.05 4.69 -16.03
C ARG A 6 -30.41 3.74 -17.05
N ALA A 7 -29.81 4.31 -18.10
CA ALA A 7 -29.00 3.58 -19.07
C ALA A 7 -27.90 2.75 -18.37
N PRO A 8 -27.51 1.58 -18.92
CA PRO A 8 -26.36 0.84 -18.40
C PRO A 8 -25.12 1.74 -18.51
N GLY A 9 -24.62 2.14 -17.35
CA GLY A 9 -23.41 2.94 -17.25
C GLY A 9 -22.24 2.19 -17.86
N THR A 10 -21.48 2.90 -18.67
CA THR A 10 -20.09 2.62 -19.05
C THR A 10 -19.39 1.83 -17.95
N VAL A 11 -18.95 0.61 -18.27
CA VAL A 11 -18.11 -0.21 -17.39
C VAL A 11 -16.89 0.64 -17.02
N MET A 12 -16.83 1.09 -15.77
CA MET A 12 -15.69 1.80 -15.22
C MET A 12 -14.49 0.86 -15.33
N ALA A 13 -13.37 1.32 -15.87
CA ALA A 13 -12.12 0.56 -15.81
C ALA A 13 -11.91 0.10 -14.36
N ASP A 14 -11.84 -1.22 -14.13
CA ASP A 14 -11.80 -1.78 -12.78
C ASP A 14 -10.63 -1.17 -12.00
N SER A 15 -10.93 -0.45 -10.91
CA SER A 15 -9.96 -0.07 -9.86
C SER A 15 -9.26 -1.29 -9.23
N SER A 16 -9.68 -2.49 -9.64
CA SER A 16 -9.42 -3.80 -9.03
C SER A 16 -7.97 -4.28 -9.04
N ASP A 17 -6.98 -3.51 -9.53
CA ASP A 17 -5.65 -3.68 -8.94
C ASP A 17 -4.69 -2.49 -9.09
N ILE A 18 -5.04 -1.35 -8.52
CA ILE A 18 -4.08 -0.23 -8.42
C ILE A 18 -2.77 -0.65 -7.72
N LEU A 19 -2.85 -1.55 -6.74
CA LEU A 19 -1.69 -2.01 -5.99
C LEU A 19 -0.78 -2.90 -6.84
N ALA A 20 -1.31 -3.85 -7.61
CA ALA A 20 -0.51 -4.65 -8.53
C ALA A 20 0.15 -3.78 -9.61
N ARG A 21 -0.57 -2.81 -10.20
CA ARG A 21 0.04 -1.90 -11.20
C ARG A 21 1.14 -1.04 -10.60
N LEU A 22 0.97 -0.58 -9.36
CA LEU A 22 2.02 0.12 -8.62
C LEU A 22 3.20 -0.82 -8.36
N ALA A 23 2.96 -2.05 -7.92
CA ALA A 23 4.00 -3.05 -7.69
C ALA A 23 4.79 -3.36 -8.97
N ASP A 24 4.13 -3.52 -10.11
CA ASP A 24 4.78 -3.72 -11.40
C ASP A 24 5.67 -2.54 -11.75
N THR A 25 5.19 -1.32 -11.52
CA THR A 25 5.99 -0.10 -11.71
C THR A 25 7.18 -0.03 -10.75
N LEU A 26 7.00 -0.40 -9.47
CA LEU A 26 8.07 -0.40 -8.48
C LEU A 26 9.15 -1.44 -8.83
N ALA A 27 8.74 -2.61 -9.34
CA ALA A 27 9.65 -3.66 -9.79
C ALA A 27 10.57 -3.16 -10.91
N THR A 28 10.09 -2.31 -11.84
CA THR A 28 10.97 -1.73 -12.88
C THR A 28 12.00 -0.74 -12.33
N ARG A 29 11.89 -0.34 -11.05
CA ARG A 29 12.81 0.59 -10.39
C ARG A 29 13.87 -0.09 -9.54
N LEU A 30 13.84 -1.42 -9.43
CA LEU A 30 14.91 -2.18 -8.80
C LEU A 30 16.23 -1.97 -9.56
N PRO A 31 17.39 -1.85 -8.87
CA PRO A 31 18.69 -1.76 -9.52
C PRO A 31 18.97 -2.94 -10.47
N ALA A 32 18.55 -4.15 -10.08
CA ALA A 32 18.67 -5.36 -10.91
C ALA A 32 17.87 -5.29 -12.22
N ASN A 33 16.83 -4.44 -12.28
CA ASN A 33 15.97 -4.25 -13.44
C ASN A 33 16.30 -2.96 -14.22
N GLY A 34 17.45 -2.33 -13.94
CA GLY A 34 17.89 -1.12 -14.63
C GLY A 34 17.29 0.19 -14.09
N GLY A 35 16.74 0.18 -12.88
CA GLY A 35 16.24 1.39 -12.24
C GLY A 35 17.34 2.45 -12.04
N ASP A 36 17.16 3.62 -12.64
CA ASP A 36 18.11 4.75 -12.55
C ASP A 36 17.85 5.64 -11.32
N PRO A 37 18.77 5.70 -10.33
CA PRO A 37 18.65 6.56 -9.15
C PRO A 37 18.69 8.07 -9.44
N GLN A 38 19.13 8.49 -10.61
CA GLN A 38 19.16 9.91 -11.01
C GLN A 38 17.80 10.36 -11.58
N GLY A 39 17.13 9.50 -12.34
CA GLY A 39 15.83 9.77 -12.96
C GLY A 39 14.60 9.33 -12.17
N SER A 40 14.74 8.62 -11.04
CA SER A 40 13.60 8.10 -10.28
C SER A 40 13.80 8.16 -8.77
N TYR A 41 12.83 8.75 -8.07
CA TYR A 41 12.77 8.77 -6.61
C TYR A 41 12.77 7.35 -6.01
N VAL A 42 11.95 6.45 -6.55
CA VAL A 42 11.88 5.05 -6.08
C VAL A 42 13.20 4.34 -6.33
N ALA A 43 13.80 4.48 -7.51
CA ALA A 43 15.09 3.85 -7.79
C ALA A 43 16.18 4.37 -6.85
N LYS A 44 16.12 5.66 -6.47
CA LYS A 44 17.01 6.25 -5.47
C LYS A 44 16.80 5.66 -4.08
N LEU A 45 15.56 5.42 -3.65
CA LEU A 45 15.28 4.73 -2.39
C LEU A 45 15.83 3.31 -2.40
N LEU A 46 15.52 2.53 -3.45
CA LEU A 46 15.95 1.14 -3.58
C LEU A 46 17.47 1.00 -3.67
N ALA A 47 18.15 1.92 -4.36
CA ALA A 47 19.61 1.95 -4.46
C ALA A 47 20.30 2.34 -3.14
N LYS A 48 19.65 3.16 -2.30
CA LYS A 48 20.16 3.50 -0.95
C LYS A 48 19.96 2.38 0.07
N GLY A 49 19.16 1.36 -0.26
CA GLY A 49 18.89 0.23 0.61
C GLY A 49 17.89 0.53 1.74
N PRO A 50 17.73 -0.41 2.68
CA PRO A 50 16.65 -0.42 3.68
C PRO A 50 16.49 0.88 4.47
N ASP A 51 17.57 1.45 4.97
CA ASP A 51 17.52 2.63 5.84
C ASP A 51 16.76 3.81 5.21
N ALA A 52 16.82 3.96 3.88
CA ALA A 52 16.16 5.05 3.18
C ALA A 52 14.63 4.95 3.19
N PHE A 53 14.08 3.77 2.87
CA PHE A 53 12.62 3.58 2.85
C PHE A 53 12.05 3.24 4.23
N LEU A 54 12.81 2.59 5.12
CA LEU A 54 12.38 2.32 6.49
C LEU A 54 12.24 3.61 7.31
N LYS A 55 13.13 4.59 7.09
CA LYS A 55 12.98 5.93 7.69
C LYS A 55 11.67 6.59 7.26
N LYS A 56 11.32 6.48 5.97
CA LYS A 56 10.05 7.02 5.45
C LYS A 56 8.85 6.33 6.08
N ILE A 57 8.86 5.00 6.20
CA ILE A 57 7.78 4.27 6.90
C ILE A 57 7.56 4.83 8.32
N GLY A 58 8.63 5.07 9.09
CA GLY A 58 8.51 5.63 10.43
C GLY A 58 7.98 7.08 10.45
N GLU A 59 8.38 7.89 9.47
CA GLU A 59 7.89 9.26 9.28
C GLU A 59 6.38 9.27 8.97
N GLU A 60 5.96 8.56 7.91
CA GLU A 60 4.56 8.52 7.47
C GLU A 60 3.63 7.92 8.54
N ALA A 61 4.10 6.90 9.27
CA ALA A 61 3.34 6.33 10.38
C ALA A 61 3.12 7.36 11.49
N THR A 62 4.12 8.20 11.78
CA THR A 62 3.99 9.27 12.76
C THR A 62 3.04 10.36 12.26
N GLU A 63 3.14 10.74 10.98
CA GLU A 63 2.25 11.72 10.37
C GLU A 63 0.79 11.24 10.36
N LEU A 64 0.54 9.98 10.05
CA LEU A 64 -0.79 9.36 10.13
C LEU A 64 -1.36 9.43 11.55
N VAL A 65 -0.56 9.10 12.57
CA VAL A 65 -0.97 9.22 13.98
C VAL A 65 -1.36 10.65 14.32
N MET A 66 -0.58 11.64 13.87
CA MET A 66 -0.87 13.05 14.10
C MET A 66 -2.13 13.51 13.36
N ALA A 67 -2.31 13.14 12.09
CA ALA A 67 -3.49 13.45 11.30
C ALA A 67 -4.78 12.90 11.93
N ALA A 68 -4.71 11.67 12.45
CA ALA A 68 -5.84 11.04 13.15
C ALA A 68 -6.15 11.75 14.48
N LYS A 69 -5.10 12.09 15.26
CA LYS A 69 -5.24 12.84 16.51
C LYS A 69 -5.89 14.21 16.30
N ASP A 70 -5.59 14.86 15.17
CA ASP A 70 -6.09 16.20 14.86
C ASP A 70 -7.43 16.17 14.10
N ALA A 71 -8.06 14.99 13.95
CA ALA A 71 -9.34 14.78 13.28
C ALA A 71 -9.40 15.37 11.85
N ALA A 72 -8.30 15.25 11.10
CA ALA A 72 -8.16 15.77 9.74
C ALA A 72 -8.31 14.63 8.70
N PRO A 73 -9.54 14.31 8.22
CA PRO A 73 -9.78 13.14 7.39
C PRO A 73 -9.00 13.12 6.07
N ASP A 74 -8.85 14.28 5.42
CA ASP A 74 -8.10 14.38 4.17
C ASP A 74 -6.61 14.06 4.39
N ARG A 75 -6.04 14.50 5.52
CA ARG A 75 -4.67 14.17 5.93
C ARG A 75 -4.55 12.69 6.24
N VAL A 76 -5.51 12.11 6.96
CA VAL A 76 -5.51 10.66 7.27
C VAL A 76 -5.42 9.84 5.99
N VAL A 77 -6.20 10.18 4.96
CA VAL A 77 -6.14 9.48 3.67
C VAL A 77 -4.78 9.67 2.99
N ALA A 78 -4.26 10.90 2.97
CA ALA A 78 -2.96 11.21 2.37
C ALA A 78 -1.81 10.45 3.05
N GLU A 79 -1.68 10.54 4.38
CA GLU A 79 -0.57 9.88 5.10
C GLU A 79 -0.71 8.36 5.07
N THR A 80 -1.95 7.83 5.02
CA THR A 80 -2.17 6.38 4.83
C THR A 80 -1.67 5.93 3.45
N ALA A 81 -1.93 6.71 2.41
CA ALA A 81 -1.48 6.42 1.05
C ALA A 81 0.06 6.46 0.96
N ASP A 82 0.71 7.45 1.58
CA ASP A 82 2.17 7.55 1.60
C ASP A 82 2.81 6.42 2.41
N LEU A 83 2.23 6.06 3.57
CA LEU A 83 2.64 4.90 4.34
C LEU A 83 2.54 3.60 3.52
N TRP A 84 1.41 3.37 2.86
CA TRP A 84 1.22 2.18 2.02
C TRP A 84 2.18 2.15 0.84
N PHE A 85 2.43 3.30 0.20
CA PHE A 85 3.40 3.43 -0.87
C PHE A 85 4.81 3.02 -0.40
N HIS A 86 5.27 3.54 0.74
CA HIS A 86 6.58 3.18 1.29
C HIS A 86 6.65 1.73 1.77
N CYS A 87 5.56 1.16 2.28
CA CYS A 87 5.45 -0.28 2.53
C CYS A 87 5.61 -1.10 1.23
N MET A 88 4.99 -0.69 0.12
CA MET A 88 5.16 -1.39 -1.17
C MET A 88 6.59 -1.29 -1.72
N VAL A 89 7.29 -0.16 -1.51
CA VAL A 89 8.72 -0.03 -1.83
C VAL A 89 9.53 -1.05 -1.01
N ALA A 90 9.22 -1.22 0.27
CA ALA A 90 9.87 -2.22 1.12
C ALA A 90 9.57 -3.65 0.65
N LEU A 91 8.31 -3.98 0.35
CA LEU A 91 7.93 -5.29 -0.22
C LEU A 91 8.75 -5.58 -1.49
N THR A 92 8.81 -4.63 -2.41
CA THR A 92 9.56 -4.75 -3.67
C THR A 92 11.04 -5.05 -3.41
N HIS A 93 11.66 -4.36 -2.43
CA HIS A 93 13.06 -4.62 -2.05
C HIS A 93 13.29 -6.05 -1.57
N PHE A 94 12.33 -6.61 -0.83
CA PHE A 94 12.38 -7.99 -0.32
C PHE A 94 11.86 -9.05 -1.31
N GLY A 95 11.55 -8.67 -2.55
CA GLY A 95 11.02 -9.60 -3.56
C GLY A 95 9.58 -10.04 -3.29
N LEU A 96 8.83 -9.26 -2.51
CA LEU A 96 7.42 -9.45 -2.18
C LEU A 96 6.55 -8.47 -2.95
N ARG A 97 5.25 -8.74 -2.97
CA ARG A 97 4.25 -7.91 -3.65
C ARG A 97 3.05 -7.60 -2.74
N PRO A 98 2.26 -6.54 -3.01
CA PRO A 98 1.06 -6.24 -2.23
C PRO A 98 0.06 -7.40 -2.20
N GLU A 99 0.00 -8.23 -3.24
CA GLU A 99 -0.85 -9.42 -3.30
C GLU A 99 -0.53 -10.42 -2.17
N ASP A 100 0.73 -10.51 -1.72
CA ASP A 100 1.12 -11.34 -0.58
C ASP A 100 0.50 -10.82 0.72
N VAL A 101 0.45 -9.48 0.88
CA VAL A 101 -0.19 -8.84 2.04
C VAL A 101 -1.70 -8.99 1.97
N LEU A 102 -2.30 -8.82 0.78
CA LEU A 102 -3.75 -9.01 0.58
C LEU A 102 -4.16 -10.46 0.86
N ALA A 103 -3.36 -11.43 0.44
CA ALA A 103 -3.59 -12.84 0.76
C ALA A 103 -3.53 -13.10 2.27
N GLU A 104 -2.58 -12.48 2.98
CA GLU A 104 -2.53 -12.57 4.44
C GLU A 104 -3.71 -11.87 5.13
N LEU A 105 -4.18 -10.73 4.59
CA LEU A 105 -5.37 -10.06 5.09
C LEU A 105 -6.62 -10.91 4.87
N ALA A 106 -6.79 -11.51 3.68
CA ALA A 106 -7.88 -12.44 3.38
C ALA A 106 -7.85 -13.69 4.27
N ARG A 107 -6.66 -14.20 4.61
CA ARG A 107 -6.50 -15.30 5.58
C ARG A 107 -6.99 -14.91 6.98
N ARG A 108 -6.81 -13.64 7.37
CA ARG A 108 -7.28 -13.09 8.66
C ARG A 108 -8.75 -12.67 8.62
N GLU A 109 -9.27 -12.36 7.44
CA GLU A 109 -10.67 -12.01 7.23
C GLU A 109 -11.56 -13.19 7.65
N GLY A 110 -12.39 -12.99 8.68
CA GLY A 110 -13.24 -14.04 9.25
C GLY A 110 -12.64 -14.81 10.44
N LEU A 111 -11.35 -14.62 10.76
CA LEU A 111 -10.81 -14.99 12.07
C LEU A 111 -11.00 -13.76 12.97
N SER A 112 -11.92 -13.81 13.94
CA SER A 112 -12.03 -12.69 14.86
C SER A 112 -10.71 -12.53 15.61
N GLY A 113 -10.23 -11.30 15.81
CA GLY A 113 -8.99 -11.04 16.54
C GLY A 113 -8.98 -11.59 17.98
N LEU A 114 -10.13 -12.01 18.49
CA LEU A 114 -10.30 -12.73 19.75
C LEU A 114 -9.94 -14.22 19.63
N GLU A 115 -10.32 -14.89 18.54
CA GLU A 115 -10.00 -16.31 18.29
C GLU A 115 -8.51 -16.53 17.99
N GLU A 116 -7.89 -15.61 17.26
CA GLU A 116 -6.45 -15.67 16.96
C GLU A 116 -5.59 -15.41 18.20
N LYS A 117 -6.07 -14.54 19.11
CA LYS A 117 -5.43 -14.29 20.42
C LYS A 117 -5.59 -15.47 21.38
N ALA A 118 -6.73 -16.18 21.33
CA ALA A 118 -6.95 -17.40 22.09
C ALA A 118 -6.05 -18.56 21.63
N ARG A 119 -5.79 -18.68 20.33
CA ARG A 119 -4.92 -19.74 19.76
C ARG A 119 -3.42 -19.54 20.01
N ARG A 120 -2.96 -18.33 20.32
CA ARG A 120 -1.54 -18.05 20.66
C ARG A 120 -1.21 -18.25 22.14
N ALA A 121 -2.21 -18.46 23.00
CA ALA A 121 -2.05 -18.58 24.45
C ALA A 121 -1.96 -20.03 24.96
N THR A 122 -1.90 -21.01 24.05
CA THR A 122 -1.70 -22.45 24.29
C THR A 122 -0.44 -22.91 23.61
#